data_AF-A0A929ZN07-F1
#
_entry.id   AF-A0A929ZN07-F1
#
_cell.length_a   1.000
_cell.length_b   1.000
_cell.length_c   1.000
_cell.angle_alpha   90.00
_cell.angle_beta   90.00
_cell.angle_gamma   90.00
#
_symmetry.space_group_name_H-M   'P 1'
#
loop_
_entity.id
_entity.type
_entity.pdbx_description
1 polymer ?
#
loop_
_entity_poly.entity_id
_entity_poly.type
_entity_poly.pdbx_seq_one_letter_code
_entity_poly.pdbx_strand_id
1 'polypeptide(L)'
;MRRIVLRNTRFDKLECQGIVSLMENGFSFTDTLQILKTKRNKHHIAHVLEKLEQGQTFKDAFSSLLPVCYRKYFDNFIRYLPVLDSMRISIELASHEEQTKAKMMKDMIYPIVMLFVMFFGMYLFNGFVFPQMIALMTSFEVNVTSYYFLRGLIQLLSWLATFVIVIGILLWIVFQHPQRKCWLYRLLVKYVPDSLLVQKASA
;
A
#
# COMPACT_ATOMS: atom_id res chain seq x y z
N MET A 1 -8.64 -7.00 31.23
CA MET A 1 -7.56 -6.42 30.39
C MET A 1 -7.96 -5.02 29.92
N ARG A 2 -7.34 -3.98 30.49
CA ARG A 2 -7.57 -2.58 30.12
C ARG A 2 -7.08 -2.34 28.69
N ARG A 3 -7.98 -2.02 27.77
CA ARG A 3 -7.59 -1.46 26.46
C ARG A 3 -6.83 -0.18 26.73
N ILE A 4 -5.57 -0.15 26.31
CA ILE A 4 -4.75 1.05 26.22
C ILE A 4 -5.51 2.01 25.31
N VAL A 5 -6.18 3.00 25.89
CA VAL A 5 -6.77 4.12 25.16
C VAL A 5 -5.57 4.96 24.71
N LEU A 6 -4.97 4.59 23.58
CA LEU A 6 -4.12 5.51 22.84
C LEU A 6 -4.96 6.78 22.65
N ARG A 7 -4.46 7.86 23.24
CA ARG A 7 -5.04 9.20 23.18
C ARG A 7 -4.91 9.66 21.73
N ASN A 8 -5.78 9.14 20.86
CA ASN A 8 -5.82 9.52 19.46
C ASN A 8 -6.43 10.91 19.43
N THR A 9 -5.61 11.94 19.27
CA THR A 9 -6.01 13.35 19.27
C THR A 9 -6.78 13.76 18.01
N ARG A 10 -7.35 12.79 17.29
CA ARG A 10 -7.93 12.94 15.96
C ARG A 10 -9.28 12.24 15.89
N PHE A 11 -10.13 12.73 15.00
CA PHE A 11 -11.35 12.04 14.60
C PHE A 11 -11.02 10.70 13.94
N ASP A 12 -11.93 9.77 14.11
CA ASP A 12 -11.92 8.48 13.42
C ASP A 12 -12.60 8.59 12.06
N LYS A 13 -12.37 7.61 11.18
CA LYS A 13 -12.94 7.60 9.83
C LYS A 13 -14.47 7.68 9.85
N LEU A 14 -15.10 6.95 10.79
CA LEU A 14 -16.54 6.95 11.00
C LEU A 14 -17.06 8.31 11.46
N GLU A 15 -16.30 9.03 12.30
CA GLU A 15 -16.67 10.37 12.75
C GLU A 15 -16.61 11.36 11.58
N CYS A 16 -15.57 11.27 10.73
CA CYS A 16 -15.47 12.08 9.52
C CYS A 16 -16.59 11.80 8.51
N GLN A 17 -16.97 10.53 8.32
CA GLN A 17 -18.10 10.15 7.47
C GLN A 17 -19.44 10.64 8.03
N GLY A 18 -19.63 10.56 9.36
CA GLY A 18 -20.79 11.12 10.03
C GLY A 18 -20.90 12.63 9.86
N ILE A 19 -19.76 13.35 9.90
CA ILE A 19 -19.74 14.81 9.66
C ILE A 19 -20.26 15.12 8.25
N VAL A 20 -19.73 14.44 7.22
CA VAL A 20 -20.17 14.65 5.84
C VAL A 20 -21.65 14.32 5.68
N SER A 21 -22.11 13.18 6.19
CA SER A 21 -23.50 12.75 6.04
C SER A 21 -24.49 13.73 6.69
N LEU A 22 -24.20 14.25 7.89
CA LEU A 22 -25.06 15.24 8.54
C LEU A 22 -25.05 16.57 7.80
N MET A 23 -23.88 17.03 7.33
CA MET A 23 -23.80 18.25 6.55
C MET A 23 -24.51 18.14 5.19
N GLU A 24 -24.48 16.97 4.53
CA GLU A 24 -25.27 16.70 3.31
C GLU A 24 -26.77 16.76 3.57
N ASN A 25 -27.22 16.38 4.77
CA ASN A 25 -28.61 16.50 5.21
C ASN A 25 -29.00 17.93 5.64
N GLY A 26 -28.13 18.92 5.41
CA GLY A 26 -28.43 20.33 5.64
C GLY A 26 -28.14 20.83 7.07
N PHE A 27 -27.53 20.03 7.94
CA PHE A 27 -27.08 20.50 9.24
C PHE A 27 -25.87 21.42 9.10
N SER A 28 -25.81 22.47 9.93
CA SER A 28 -24.60 23.30 10.00
C SER A 28 -23.43 22.49 10.54
N PHE A 29 -22.20 22.93 10.24
CA PHE A 29 -21.00 22.25 10.72
C PHE A 29 -20.93 22.20 12.26
N THR A 30 -21.30 23.28 12.92
CA THR A 30 -21.33 23.37 14.39
C THR A 30 -22.37 22.44 15.00
N ASP A 31 -23.57 22.36 14.40
CA ASP A 31 -24.62 21.44 14.87
C ASP A 31 -24.21 20.00 14.68
N THR A 32 -23.60 19.70 13.53
CA THR A 32 -23.05 18.38 13.22
C THR A 32 -22.03 17.92 14.26
N LEU A 33 -21.12 18.80 14.67
CA LEU A 33 -20.17 18.51 15.74
C LEU A 33 -20.86 18.30 17.10
N GLN A 34 -21.89 19.08 17.44
CA GLN A 34 -22.63 18.85 18.69
C GLN A 34 -23.41 17.54 18.68
N ILE A 35 -24.01 17.16 17.54
CA ILE A 35 -24.74 15.90 17.36
C ILE A 35 -23.79 14.70 17.49
N LEU A 36 -22.62 14.75 16.85
CA LEU A 36 -21.63 13.68 16.89
C LEU A 36 -20.81 13.63 18.18
N LYS A 37 -21.14 14.49 19.16
CA LYS A 37 -20.40 14.59 20.42
C LYS A 37 -20.62 13.36 21.28
N THR A 38 -19.54 12.63 21.50
CA THR A 38 -19.46 11.46 22.39
C THR A 38 -18.48 11.73 23.52
N LYS A 39 -18.50 10.88 24.56
CA LYS A 39 -17.51 10.95 25.66
C LYS A 39 -16.05 10.89 25.17
N ARG A 40 -15.80 10.30 23.99
CA ARG A 40 -14.46 10.15 23.40
C ARG A 40 -13.97 11.42 22.69
N ASN A 41 -14.84 12.11 21.96
CA ASN A 41 -14.46 13.25 21.11
C ASN A 41 -14.83 14.61 21.71
N LYS A 42 -15.50 14.64 22.88
CA LYS A 42 -15.92 15.87 23.58
C LYS A 42 -14.80 16.90 23.71
N HIS A 43 -13.60 16.46 24.07
CA HIS A 43 -12.43 17.35 24.21
C HIS A 43 -11.95 17.89 22.86
N HIS A 44 -12.00 17.09 21.80
CA HIS A 44 -11.57 17.49 20.47
C HIS A 44 -12.51 18.54 19.89
N ILE A 45 -13.82 18.31 20.02
CA ILE A 45 -14.87 19.20 19.53
C ILE A 45 -14.84 20.53 20.29
N ALA A 46 -14.71 20.49 21.62
CA ALA A 46 -14.56 21.70 22.43
C ALA A 46 -13.34 22.53 21.99
N HIS A 47 -12.21 21.86 21.72
CA HIS A 47 -10.99 22.53 21.28
C HIS A 47 -11.11 23.14 19.87
N VAL A 48 -11.90 22.57 18.94
CA VAL A 48 -12.20 23.24 17.65
C VAL A 48 -13.01 24.50 17.88
N LEU A 49 -14.11 24.37 18.63
CA LEU A 49 -15.04 25.47 18.84
C LEU A 49 -14.33 26.63 19.54
N GLU A 50 -13.52 26.34 20.57
CA GLU A 50 -12.70 27.33 21.26
C GLU A 50 -11.69 28.02 20.32
N LYS A 51 -11.02 27.26 19.44
CA LYS A 51 -10.09 27.84 18.46
C LYS A 51 -10.77 28.70 17.39
N LEU A 52 -11.98 28.32 16.98
CA LEU A 52 -12.80 29.10 16.08
C LEU A 52 -13.27 30.41 16.76
N GLU A 53 -13.67 30.33 18.03
CA GLU A 53 -14.04 31.50 18.84
C GLU A 53 -12.85 32.45 19.06
N GLN A 54 -11.63 31.92 19.17
CA GLN A 54 -10.38 32.69 19.25
C GLN A 54 -9.94 33.30 17.90
N GLY A 55 -10.72 33.13 16.83
CA GLY A 55 -10.43 33.72 15.51
C GLY A 55 -9.38 32.97 14.67
N GLN A 56 -9.02 31.73 15.03
CA GLN A 56 -8.18 30.91 14.14
C GLN A 56 -8.93 30.54 12.87
N THR A 57 -8.19 30.37 11.77
CA THR A 57 -8.81 29.94 10.52
C THR A 57 -9.41 28.54 10.67
N PHE A 58 -10.58 28.35 10.08
CA PHE A 58 -11.30 27.07 10.13
C PHE A 58 -10.42 25.89 9.70
N LYS A 59 -9.64 26.11 8.66
CA LYS A 59 -8.65 25.15 8.15
C LYS A 59 -7.70 24.70 9.25
N ASP A 60 -7.03 25.62 9.94
CA ASP A 60 -6.01 25.26 10.93
C ASP A 60 -6.61 24.58 12.16
N ALA A 61 -7.79 25.04 12.59
CA ALA A 61 -8.50 24.44 13.72
C ALA A 61 -8.95 23.00 13.40
N PHE A 62 -9.58 22.79 12.24
CA PHE A 62 -10.21 21.51 11.89
C PHE A 62 -9.24 20.50 11.27
N SER A 63 -8.33 20.92 10.39
CA SER A 63 -7.36 20.02 9.73
C SER A 63 -6.48 19.28 10.73
N SER A 64 -6.20 19.88 11.89
CA SER A 64 -5.38 19.29 12.95
C SER A 64 -6.01 18.01 13.55
N LEU A 65 -7.33 17.90 13.50
CA LEU A 65 -8.10 16.78 14.04
C LEU A 65 -8.40 15.69 13.02
N LEU A 66 -8.20 15.94 11.73
CA LEU A 66 -8.42 14.92 10.72
C LEU A 66 -7.34 13.83 10.80
N PRO A 67 -7.68 12.56 10.49
CA PRO A 67 -6.70 11.53 10.20
C PRO A 67 -5.69 12.00 9.16
N VAL A 68 -4.42 11.59 9.27
CA VAL A 68 -3.35 11.99 8.32
C VAL A 68 -3.77 11.73 6.87
N CYS A 69 -4.40 10.58 6.63
CA CYS A 69 -4.84 10.16 5.31
C CYS A 69 -5.80 11.17 4.68
N TYR A 70 -6.75 11.70 5.45
CA TYR A 70 -7.73 12.68 4.96
C TYR A 70 -7.14 14.10 4.94
N ARG A 71 -6.33 14.45 5.94
CA ARG A 71 -5.72 15.77 6.06
C ARG A 71 -4.92 16.16 4.83
N LYS A 72 -4.14 15.23 4.23
CA LYS A 72 -3.35 15.48 3.03
C LYS A 72 -4.20 16.02 1.87
N TYR A 73 -5.38 15.44 1.66
CA TYR A 73 -6.30 15.85 0.60
C TYR A 73 -7.08 17.10 1.01
N PHE A 74 -7.55 17.15 2.25
CA PHE A 74 -8.37 18.23 2.75
C PHE A 74 -7.63 19.58 2.75
N ASP A 75 -6.37 19.61 3.17
CA ASP A 75 -5.54 20.83 3.22
C ASP A 75 -5.33 21.48 1.84
N ASN A 76 -5.49 20.70 0.77
CA ASN A 76 -5.44 21.17 -0.61
C ASN A 76 -6.81 21.65 -1.09
N PHE A 77 -7.88 20.89 -0.84
CA PHE A 77 -9.22 21.22 -1.36
C PHE A 77 -9.88 22.38 -0.64
N ILE A 78 -9.68 22.53 0.67
CA ILE A 78 -10.32 23.56 1.50
C ILE A 78 -9.98 25.00 1.09
N ARG A 79 -8.92 25.18 0.28
CA ARG A 79 -8.54 26.50 -0.28
C ARG A 79 -9.46 26.95 -1.41
N TYR A 80 -10.13 26.01 -2.07
CA TYR A 80 -10.87 26.25 -3.32
C TYR A 80 -12.33 25.82 -3.23
N LEU A 81 -12.67 24.95 -2.28
CA LEU A 81 -13.98 24.32 -2.15
C LEU A 81 -14.58 24.58 -0.76
N PRO A 82 -15.92 24.55 -0.65
CA PRO A 82 -16.60 24.52 0.64
C PRO A 82 -16.13 23.36 1.53
N VAL A 83 -16.33 23.49 2.85
CA VAL A 83 -15.94 22.48 3.84
C VAL A 83 -16.53 21.10 3.52
N LEU A 84 -17.81 21.07 3.18
CA LEU A 84 -18.53 19.84 2.87
C LEU A 84 -17.89 19.11 1.69
N ASP A 85 -17.74 19.80 0.56
CA ASP A 85 -17.14 19.23 -0.65
C ASP A 85 -15.69 18.80 -0.42
N SER A 86 -14.92 19.62 0.29
CA SER A 86 -13.52 19.32 0.64
C SER A 86 -13.42 18.04 1.47
N MET A 87 -14.28 17.86 2.47
CA MET A 87 -14.32 16.65 3.29
C MET A 87 -14.79 15.44 2.49
N ARG A 88 -15.87 15.57 1.73
CA ARG A 88 -16.43 14.50 0.91
C ARG A 88 -15.40 13.94 -0.07
N ILE A 89 -14.79 14.82 -0.86
CA ILE A 89 -13.76 14.47 -1.85
C ILE A 89 -12.54 13.85 -1.15
N SER A 90 -12.11 14.40 -0.01
CA SER A 90 -10.96 13.85 0.73
C SER A 90 -11.20 12.45 1.28
N ILE A 91 -12.40 12.16 1.77
CA ILE A 91 -12.79 10.83 2.25
C ILE A 91 -12.89 9.86 1.07
N GLU A 92 -13.50 10.28 -0.04
CA GLU A 92 -13.65 9.48 -1.24
C GLU A 92 -12.29 9.09 -1.82
N LEU A 93 -11.39 10.06 -2.05
CA LEU A 93 -10.04 9.80 -2.56
C LEU A 93 -9.23 8.87 -1.65
N ALA A 94 -9.23 9.13 -0.35
CA ALA A 94 -8.47 8.31 0.59
C ALA A 94 -9.05 6.90 0.72
N SER A 95 -10.38 6.74 0.69
CA SER A 95 -11.02 5.43 0.72
C SER A 95 -10.78 4.67 -0.59
N HIS A 96 -10.86 5.34 -1.74
CA HIS A 96 -10.54 4.76 -3.03
C HIS A 96 -9.07 4.33 -3.12
N GLU A 97 -8.13 5.13 -2.61
CA GLU A 97 -6.70 4.76 -2.56
C GLU A 97 -6.48 3.51 -1.69
N GLU A 98 -7.10 3.46 -0.51
CA GLU A 98 -7.01 2.30 0.40
C GLU A 98 -7.61 1.04 -0.22
N GLN A 99 -8.79 1.14 -0.84
CA GLN A 99 -9.44 0.03 -1.53
C GLN A 99 -8.63 -0.43 -2.74
N THR A 100 -8.07 0.49 -3.51
CA THR A 100 -7.22 0.16 -4.66
C THR A 100 -5.97 -0.60 -4.20
N LYS A 101 -5.32 -0.13 -3.14
CA LYS A 101 -4.16 -0.82 -2.54
C LYS A 101 -4.53 -2.21 -2.01
N ALA A 102 -5.64 -2.33 -1.30
CA ALA A 102 -6.11 -3.60 -0.77
C ALA A 102 -6.47 -4.59 -1.89
N LYS A 103 -7.13 -4.12 -2.94
CA LYS A 103 -7.44 -4.90 -4.15
C LYS A 103 -6.17 -5.36 -4.85
N MET A 104 -5.24 -4.45 -5.12
CA MET A 104 -3.94 -4.80 -5.71
C MET A 104 -3.18 -5.82 -4.88
N MET A 105 -3.15 -5.67 -3.56
CA MET A 105 -2.52 -6.64 -2.67
C MET A 105 -3.18 -8.01 -2.76
N LYS A 106 -4.52 -8.06 -2.75
CA LYS A 106 -5.29 -9.30 -2.89
C LYS A 106 -5.02 -9.99 -4.23
N ASP A 107 -5.01 -9.23 -5.31
CA ASP A 107 -4.79 -9.73 -6.66
C ASP A 107 -3.35 -10.24 -6.85
N MET A 108 -2.39 -9.68 -6.10
CA MET A 108 -0.97 -10.07 -6.15
C MET A 108 -0.61 -11.28 -5.27
N ILE A 109 -1.43 -11.62 -4.27
CA ILE A 109 -1.19 -12.79 -3.40
C ILE A 109 -1.19 -14.09 -4.22
N TYR A 110 -2.15 -14.27 -5.14
CA TYR A 110 -2.24 -15.51 -5.92
C TYR A 110 -0.99 -15.75 -6.80
N PRO A 111 -0.54 -14.79 -7.64
CA PRO A 111 0.70 -14.93 -8.40
C PRO A 111 1.94 -15.19 -7.53
N ILE A 112 2.05 -14.52 -6.37
CA ILE A 112 3.21 -14.70 -5.47
C ILE A 112 3.23 -16.11 -4.88
N VAL A 113 2.09 -16.61 -4.39
CA VAL A 113 1.98 -17.95 -3.83
C VAL A 113 2.25 -19.00 -4.91
N MET A 114 1.67 -18.83 -6.10
CA MET A 114 1.90 -19.73 -7.24
C MET A 114 3.38 -19.77 -7.65
N LEU A 115 4.03 -18.61 -7.72
CA LEU A 115 5.46 -18.51 -7.99
C LEU A 115 6.26 -19.24 -6.91
N PHE A 116 5.97 -19.01 -5.64
CA PHE A 116 6.67 -19.67 -4.54
C PHE A 116 6.54 -21.20 -4.59
N VAL A 117 5.34 -21.72 -4.84
CA VAL A 117 5.07 -23.15 -4.99
C VAL A 117 5.84 -23.72 -6.19
N MET A 118 5.88 -22.99 -7.31
CA MET A 118 6.62 -23.41 -8.50
C MET A 118 8.12 -23.51 -8.24
N PHE A 119 8.72 -22.50 -7.58
CA PHE A 119 10.13 -22.54 -7.21
C PHE A 119 10.43 -23.68 -6.24
N PHE A 120 9.61 -23.85 -5.21
CA PHE A 120 9.76 -24.95 -4.26
C PHE A 120 9.67 -26.32 -4.97
N GLY A 121 8.67 -26.51 -5.83
CA GLY A 121 8.49 -27.73 -6.61
C GLY A 121 9.66 -28.02 -7.53
N MET A 122 10.20 -27.00 -8.21
CA MET A 122 11.38 -27.13 -9.07
C MET A 122 12.60 -27.62 -8.29
N TYR A 123 12.86 -27.04 -7.11
CA TYR A 123 13.97 -27.44 -6.25
C TYR A 123 13.82 -28.84 -5.68
N LEU A 124 12.62 -29.18 -5.20
CA LEU A 124 12.30 -30.53 -4.72
C LEU A 124 12.44 -31.57 -5.82
N PHE A 125 11.95 -31.25 -7.02
CA PHE A 125 12.06 -32.14 -8.17
C PHE A 125 13.52 -32.40 -8.56
N ASN A 126 14.34 -31.34 -8.69
CA ASN A 126 15.75 -31.50 -9.07
C ASN A 126 16.62 -32.14 -7.97
N GLY A 127 16.30 -31.88 -6.70
CA GLY A 127 17.06 -32.39 -5.56
C GLY A 127 16.71 -33.82 -5.16
N PHE A 128 15.44 -34.21 -5.28
CA PHE A 128 14.94 -35.49 -4.75
C PHE A 128 14.36 -36.40 -5.83
N VAL A 129 13.44 -35.90 -6.66
CA VAL A 129 12.71 -36.75 -7.63
C VAL A 129 13.59 -37.18 -8.79
N PHE A 130 14.31 -36.23 -9.40
CA PHE A 130 15.13 -36.49 -10.59
C PHE A 130 16.27 -37.48 -10.33
N PRO A 131 17.04 -37.38 -9.22
CA PRO A 131 18.07 -38.37 -8.90
C PRO A 131 17.50 -39.78 -8.67
N GLN A 132 16.34 -39.89 -8.02
CA GLN A 132 15.68 -41.18 -7.79
C GLN A 132 15.24 -41.83 -9.12
N MET A 133 14.70 -41.03 -10.05
CA MET A 133 14.36 -41.52 -11.39
C MET A 133 15.58 -42.04 -12.15
N ILE A 134 16.72 -41.32 -12.10
CA ILE A 134 17.97 -41.77 -12.73
C ILE A 134 18.44 -43.07 -12.08
N ALA A 135 18.44 -43.16 -10.75
CA ALA A 135 18.87 -44.34 -10.00
C ALA A 135 18.06 -45.60 -10.41
N LEU A 136 16.75 -45.46 -10.57
CA LEU A 136 15.89 -46.53 -11.07
C LEU A 136 16.24 -46.90 -12.52
N MET A 137 16.40 -45.94 -13.42
CA MET A 137 16.77 -46.24 -14.81
C MET A 137 18.14 -46.93 -14.94
N THR A 138 19.12 -46.54 -14.12
CA THR A 138 20.41 -47.23 -14.06
C THR A 138 20.26 -48.68 -13.59
N SER A 139 19.31 -48.98 -12.70
CA SER A 139 19.06 -50.36 -12.27
C SER A 139 18.46 -51.26 -13.36
N PHE A 140 17.90 -50.65 -14.41
CA PHE A 140 17.38 -51.34 -15.60
C PHE A 140 18.38 -51.33 -16.78
N GLU A 141 19.65 -50.99 -16.55
CA GLU A 141 20.71 -50.91 -17.57
C GLU A 141 20.40 -49.94 -18.74
N VAL A 142 19.51 -48.97 -18.53
CA VAL A 142 19.20 -47.95 -19.53
C VAL A 142 20.35 -46.94 -19.61
N ASN A 143 20.70 -46.49 -20.82
CA ASN A 143 21.72 -45.46 -21.02
C ASN A 143 21.24 -44.11 -20.46
N VAL A 144 21.77 -43.72 -19.31
CA VAL A 144 21.35 -42.52 -18.56
C VAL A 144 22.14 -41.25 -18.90
N THR A 145 23.10 -41.31 -19.83
CA THR A 145 24.03 -40.20 -20.14
C THR A 145 23.29 -38.92 -20.54
N SER A 146 22.25 -39.05 -21.38
CA SER A 146 21.41 -37.92 -21.81
C SER A 146 20.61 -37.29 -20.67
N TYR A 147 20.25 -38.07 -19.64
CA TYR A 147 19.50 -37.59 -18.48
C TYR A 147 20.37 -36.80 -17.52
N TYR A 148 21.65 -37.16 -17.38
CA TYR A 148 22.62 -36.34 -16.64
C TYR A 148 22.86 -34.98 -17.31
N PHE A 149 22.93 -34.94 -18.63
CA PHE A 149 23.01 -33.68 -19.38
C PHE A 149 21.75 -32.82 -19.16
N LEU A 150 20.57 -33.43 -19.26
CA LEU A 150 19.29 -32.76 -19.02
C LEU A 150 19.19 -32.21 -17.58
N ARG A 151 19.67 -32.97 -16.59
CA ARG A 151 19.77 -32.51 -15.18
C ARG A 151 20.64 -31.25 -15.07
N GLY A 152 21.80 -31.25 -15.71
CA GLY A 152 22.71 -30.10 -15.72
C GLY A 152 22.06 -28.86 -16.31
N LEU A 153 21.31 -29.01 -17.40
CA LEU A 153 20.59 -27.91 -18.04
C LEU A 153 19.47 -27.35 -17.13
N ILE A 154 18.67 -28.21 -16.50
CA ILE A 154 17.63 -27.83 -15.53
C ILE A 154 18.24 -27.11 -14.33
N GLN A 155 19.38 -27.59 -13.83
CA GLN A 155 20.09 -27.00 -12.70
C GLN A 155 20.66 -25.62 -13.04
N LEU A 156 21.17 -25.42 -14.27
CA LEU A 156 21.63 -24.13 -14.76
C LEU A 156 20.48 -23.13 -14.86
N LEU A 157 19.34 -23.53 -15.44
CA LEU A 157 18.15 -22.69 -15.52
C LEU A 157 17.61 -22.30 -14.13
N SER A 158 17.61 -23.25 -13.18
CA SER A 158 17.23 -23.00 -11.79
C SER A 158 18.14 -21.98 -11.11
N TRP A 159 19.45 -22.06 -11.35
CA TRP A 159 20.43 -21.10 -10.86
C TRP A 159 20.23 -19.71 -11.46
N LEU A 160 19.99 -19.61 -12.77
CA LEU A 160 19.70 -18.35 -13.44
C LEU A 160 18.44 -17.69 -12.88
N ALA A 161 17.36 -18.44 -12.71
CA ALA A 161 16.11 -17.93 -12.13
C ALA A 161 16.33 -17.38 -10.71
N THR A 162 17.14 -18.07 -9.92
CA THR A 162 17.49 -17.65 -8.55
C THR A 162 18.36 -16.40 -8.54
N PHE A 163 19.32 -16.31 -9.45
CA PHE A 163 20.17 -15.13 -9.61
C PHE A 163 19.34 -13.89 -9.98
N VAL A 164 18.36 -14.03 -10.88
CA VAL A 164 17.42 -12.97 -11.24
C VAL A 164 16.61 -12.51 -10.02
N ILE A 165 16.09 -13.44 -9.21
CA ILE A 165 15.36 -13.09 -7.98
C ILE A 165 16.26 -12.34 -6.99
N VAL A 166 17.48 -12.84 -6.75
CA VAL A 166 18.42 -12.23 -5.81
C VAL A 166 18.82 -10.83 -6.28
N ILE A 167 19.13 -10.65 -7.57
CA ILE A 167 19.37 -9.32 -8.13
C ILE A 167 18.14 -8.43 -7.96
N GLY A 168 16.94 -8.93 -8.24
CA GLY A 168 15.70 -8.19 -8.06
C GLY A 168 15.51 -7.68 -6.62
N ILE A 169 15.78 -8.53 -5.62
CA ILE A 169 15.71 -8.17 -4.20
C ILE A 169 16.81 -7.16 -3.84
N LEU A 170 18.03 -7.35 -4.31
CA LEU A 170 19.13 -6.42 -4.06
C LEU A 170 18.86 -5.05 -4.66
N LEU A 171 18.37 -4.99 -5.90
CA LEU A 171 17.94 -3.75 -6.54
C LEU A 171 16.82 -3.10 -5.72
N TRP A 172 15.81 -3.88 -5.29
CA TRP A 172 14.73 -3.36 -4.44
C TRP A 172 15.27 -2.71 -3.15
N ILE A 173 16.20 -3.35 -2.45
CA ILE A 173 16.83 -2.84 -1.22
C ILE A 173 17.64 -1.57 -1.52
N VAL A 174 18.48 -1.60 -2.55
CA VAL A 174 19.33 -0.47 -2.98
C VAL A 174 18.48 0.75 -3.32
N PHE A 175 17.30 0.55 -3.90
CA PHE A 175 16.37 1.60 -4.33
C PHE A 175 15.36 2.02 -3.26
N GLN A 176 15.43 1.50 -2.03
CA GLN A 176 14.66 2.04 -0.90
C GLN A 176 15.09 3.48 -0.55
N HIS A 177 16.38 3.82 -0.76
CA HIS A 177 16.91 5.14 -0.41
C HIS A 177 16.33 6.29 -1.28
N PRO A 178 15.83 7.38 -0.66
CA PRO A 178 15.12 8.45 -1.35
C PRO A 178 15.96 9.16 -2.43
N GLN A 179 17.27 9.34 -2.20
CA GLN A 179 18.18 9.96 -3.17
C GLN A 179 18.35 9.13 -4.46
N ARG A 180 18.35 7.80 -4.33
CA ARG A 180 18.50 6.88 -5.47
C ARG A 180 17.20 6.77 -6.28
N LYS A 181 16.04 6.93 -5.64
CA LYS A 181 14.74 7.04 -6.34
C LYS A 181 14.71 8.22 -7.31
N CYS A 182 15.24 9.38 -6.90
CA CYS A 182 15.32 10.55 -7.78
C CYS A 182 16.27 10.34 -8.96
N TRP A 183 17.39 9.62 -8.77
CA TRP A 183 18.30 9.29 -9.86
C TRP A 183 17.67 8.31 -10.86
N LEU A 184 16.99 7.28 -10.36
CA LEU A 184 16.28 6.29 -11.17
C LEU A 184 15.13 6.93 -11.94
N TYR A 185 14.40 7.84 -11.32
CA TYR A 185 13.39 8.66 -12.00
C TYR A 185 14.00 9.44 -13.17
N ARG A 186 15.12 10.14 -12.96
CA ARG A 186 15.80 10.87 -14.06
C ARG A 186 16.25 9.94 -15.19
N LEU A 187 16.68 8.72 -14.86
CA LEU A 187 17.13 7.74 -15.83
C LEU A 187 15.96 7.12 -16.60
N LEU A 188 14.85 6.82 -15.92
CA LEU A 188 13.60 6.35 -16.52
C LEU A 188 12.98 7.41 -17.43
N VAL A 189 12.96 8.67 -17.03
CA VAL A 189 12.50 9.79 -17.89
C VAL A 189 13.32 9.87 -19.19
N LYS A 190 14.63 9.59 -19.11
CA LYS A 190 15.54 9.69 -20.26
C LYS A 190 15.36 8.54 -21.26
N TYR A 191 15.02 7.33 -20.80
CA TYR A 191 14.94 6.14 -21.66
C TYR A 191 13.51 5.64 -21.93
N VAL A 192 12.56 5.91 -21.03
CA VAL A 192 11.16 5.45 -21.12
C VAL A 192 10.22 6.53 -20.54
N PRO A 193 9.99 7.65 -21.27
CA PRO A 193 9.21 8.79 -20.79
C PRO A 193 7.75 8.43 -20.46
N ASP A 194 7.16 7.44 -21.14
CA ASP A 194 5.76 7.00 -20.95
C ASP A 194 5.57 5.93 -19.86
N SER A 195 6.59 5.63 -19.04
CA SER A 195 6.39 4.63 -17.96
C SER A 195 5.50 5.18 -16.85
N LEU A 196 4.61 4.32 -16.31
CA LEU A 196 3.68 4.66 -15.21
C LEU A 196 4.39 5.24 -13.97
N LEU A 197 5.67 4.92 -13.76
CA LEU A 197 6.48 5.47 -12.67
C LEU A 197 6.81 6.96 -12.86
N VAL A 198 6.93 7.41 -14.12
CA VAL A 198 7.21 8.81 -14.47
C VAL A 198 5.96 9.66 -14.27
N GLN A 199 4.81 9.20 -14.74
CA GLN A 199 3.53 9.89 -14.55
C GLN A 199 3.14 10.00 -13.06
N LYS A 200 3.34 8.94 -12.27
CA LYS A 200 2.96 8.92 -10.85
C LYS A 200 3.88 9.77 -9.95
N ALA A 201 5.11 10.05 -10.36
CA ALA A 201 6.03 10.90 -9.61
C ALA A 201 6.00 12.39 -10.05
N SER A 202 5.35 12.68 -11.19
CA SER A 202 5.10 14.05 -11.66
C SER A 202 3.75 14.63 -11.20
N ALA A 203 2.89 13.81 -10.59
CA ALA A 203 1.57 14.18 -10.05
C ALA A 203 1.60 14.28 -8.51
#